data_AF-A0A0S6UX23-F1
#
_entry.id   AF-A0A0S6UX23-F1
#
_cell.length_a   1.000
_cell.length_b   1.000
_cell.length_c   1.000
_cell.angle_alpha   90.00
_cell.angle_beta   90.00
_cell.angle_gamma   90.00
#
_symmetry.space_group_name_H-M   'P 1'
#
loop_
_entity.id
_entity.type
_entity.pdbx_description
1 polymer ?
#
loop_
_entity_poly.entity_id
_entity_poly.type
_entity_poly.pdbx_seq_one_letter_code
_entity_poly.pdbx_strand_id
1 'polypeptide(L)'
;MLPTTILIDDAPRCVVRPTDAKDLNRFIRNGKGFLLAEKPEGKITHRVPTESEMSKWQSGLALHKAWGGAEEEFFGLPLSD
;
A
#
# COMPACT_ATOMS: atom_id res chain seq x y z
N MET A 1 0.60 10.25 -6.87
CA MET A 1 0.35 9.19 -7.88
C MET A 1 -1.01 8.53 -7.65
N LEU A 2 -1.41 7.61 -8.54
CA LEU A 2 -2.54 6.70 -8.31
C LEU A 2 -2.19 5.64 -7.24
N PRO A 3 -3.18 5.07 -6.56
CA PRO A 3 -2.97 3.93 -5.66
C PRO A 3 -2.24 2.77 -6.37
N THR A 4 -1.38 2.08 -5.64
CA THR A 4 -0.48 1.03 -6.11
C THR A 4 -0.50 -0.13 -5.12
N THR A 5 -0.73 -1.34 -5.61
CA THR A 5 -0.65 -2.56 -4.80
C THR A 5 0.80 -3.03 -4.73
N ILE A 6 1.31 -3.26 -3.53
CA ILE A 6 2.60 -3.91 -3.28
C ILE A 6 2.36 -5.41 -3.09
N LEU A 7 3.22 -6.23 -3.68
CA LEU A 7 3.16 -7.68 -3.61
C LEU A 7 4.46 -8.25 -3.06
N ILE A 8 4.35 -9.40 -2.40
CA ILE A 8 5.46 -10.21 -1.89
C ILE A 8 5.28 -11.61 -2.45
N ASP A 9 6.20 -12.01 -3.33
CA ASP A 9 6.08 -13.26 -4.10
C ASP A 9 4.70 -13.36 -4.79
N ASP A 10 4.32 -12.27 -5.48
CA ASP A 10 3.05 -12.10 -6.19
C ASP A 10 1.77 -12.14 -5.33
N ALA A 11 1.90 -12.22 -4.00
CA ALA A 11 0.79 -12.09 -3.07
C ALA A 11 0.57 -10.62 -2.63
N PRO A 12 -0.64 -10.04 -2.74
CA PRO A 12 -0.90 -8.66 -2.34
C PRO A 12 -0.67 -8.44 -0.84
N ARG A 13 0.14 -7.43 -0.49
CA ARG A 13 0.48 -7.08 0.90
C ARG A 13 -0.22 -5.83 1.37
N CYS A 14 -0.21 -4.77 0.57
CA CYS A 14 -0.85 -3.50 0.89
C CYS A 14 -1.18 -2.70 -0.39
N VAL A 15 -2.10 -1.75 -0.27
CA VAL A 15 -2.33 -0.70 -1.27
C VAL A 15 -1.85 0.63 -0.69
N VAL A 16 -0.98 1.32 -1.42
CA VAL A 16 -0.41 2.61 -1.01
C VAL A 16 -0.61 3.65 -2.11
N ARG A 17 -0.71 4.93 -1.73
CA ARG A 17 -0.80 6.07 -2.65
C ARG A 17 0.38 7.01 -2.42
N PRO A 18 1.57 6.69 -2.96
CA PRO A 18 2.73 7.56 -2.85
C PRO A 18 2.50 8.87 -3.61
N THR A 19 3.17 9.94 -3.19
CA THR A 19 3.10 11.23 -3.91
C THR A 19 3.72 11.12 -5.30
N ASP A 20 4.87 10.46 -5.38
CA ASP A 20 5.68 10.24 -6.58
C ASP A 20 6.48 8.92 -6.52
N ALA A 21 7.25 8.63 -7.57
CA ALA A 21 8.04 7.41 -7.65
C ALA A 21 9.20 7.36 -6.62
N LYS A 22 9.70 8.51 -6.18
CA LYS A 22 10.76 8.59 -5.15
C LYS A 22 10.19 8.21 -3.79
N ASP A 23 8.98 8.66 -3.49
CA ASP A 23 8.23 8.30 -2.29
C ASP A 23 7.91 6.79 -2.26
N LEU A 24 7.45 6.23 -3.38
CA LEU A 24 7.24 4.78 -3.51
C LEU A 24 8.52 3.98 -3.22
N ASN A 25 9.63 4.35 -3.86
CA ASN A 25 10.92 3.67 -3.68
C ASN A 25 11.46 3.83 -2.25
N ARG A 26 11.18 4.96 -1.59
CA ARG A 26 11.51 5.18 -0.18
C ARG A 26 10.70 4.26 0.72
N PHE A 27 9.39 4.12 0.48
CA PHE A 27 8.55 3.19 1.22
C PHE A 27 9.02 1.73 1.05
N ILE A 28 9.28 1.28 -0.18
CA ILE A 28 9.76 -0.09 -0.43
C ILE A 28 11.07 -0.38 0.31
N ARG A 29 11.97 0.60 0.39
CA ARG A 29 13.26 0.47 1.09
C ARG A 29 13.10 0.46 2.60
N ASN A 30 12.39 1.43 3.16
CA ASN A 30 12.28 1.62 4.60
C ASN A 30 11.29 0.62 5.22
N GLY A 31 10.24 0.28 4.48
CA GLY A 31 9.19 -0.66 4.86
C GLY A 31 9.55 -2.12 4.67
N LYS A 32 10.79 -2.47 4.26
CA LYS A 32 11.20 -3.86 4.02
C LYS A 32 10.86 -4.79 5.18
N GLY A 33 11.08 -4.38 6.43
CA GLY A 33 10.74 -5.21 7.59
C GLY A 33 9.24 -5.53 7.69
N PHE A 34 8.39 -4.53 7.41
CA PHE A 34 6.92 -4.71 7.38
C PHE A 34 6.45 -5.55 6.18
N LEU A 35 7.06 -5.30 5.02
CA LEU A 35 6.71 -5.96 3.76
C LEU A 35 7.14 -7.43 3.76
N LEU A 36 8.37 -7.70 4.21
CA LEU A 36 8.97 -9.03 4.15
C LEU A 36 8.64 -9.86 5.38
N ALA A 37 8.39 -9.30 6.57
CA ALA A 37 7.93 -10.01 7.78
C ALA A 37 8.44 -11.48 7.88
N GLU A 38 7.57 -12.46 7.71
CA GLU A 38 7.87 -13.91 7.78
C GLU A 38 8.54 -14.50 6.53
N LYS A 39 8.68 -13.71 5.47
CA LYS A 39 9.30 -14.01 4.18
C LYS A 39 10.52 -13.12 3.93
N PRO A 40 11.62 -13.26 4.70
CA PRO A 40 12.79 -12.39 4.60
C PRO A 40 13.45 -12.36 3.21
N GLU A 41 13.33 -13.45 2.45
CA GLU A 41 13.84 -13.57 1.07
C GLU A 41 12.79 -13.27 -0.01
N GLY A 42 11.60 -12.81 0.39
CA GLY A 42 10.50 -12.54 -0.52
C GLY A 42 10.84 -11.44 -1.54
N LYS A 43 10.30 -11.58 -2.76
CA LYS A 43 10.46 -10.59 -3.81
C LYS A 43 9.37 -9.53 -3.74
N ILE A 44 9.77 -8.27 -3.56
CA ILE A 44 8.85 -7.12 -3.59
C ILE A 44 8.61 -6.71 -5.05
N THR A 45 7.35 -6.69 -5.46
CA THR A 45 6.90 -6.12 -6.74
C THR A 45 5.71 -5.18 -6.52
N HIS A 46 5.26 -4.47 -7.56
CA HIS A 46 4.09 -3.60 -7.48
C HIS A 46 3.29 -3.56 -8.79
N ARG A 47 1.97 -3.34 -8.69
CA ARG A 47 1.08 -3.14 -9.85
C ARG A 47 -0.08 -2.21 -9.51
N VAL A 48 -0.88 -1.89 -10.53
CA VAL A 48 -2.19 -1.24 -10.32
C VAL A 48 -3.08 -2.16 -9.48
N PRO A 49 -3.86 -1.63 -8.52
CA PRO A 49 -4.76 -2.44 -7.72
C PRO A 49 -5.85 -3.11 -8.55
N THR A 50 -6.27 -4.29 -8.11
CA THR A 50 -7.53 -4.88 -8.59
C THR A 50 -8.71 -4.08 -8.06
N GLU A 51 -9.90 -4.30 -8.61
CA GLU A 51 -11.12 -3.64 -8.13
C GLU A 51 -11.41 -3.92 -6.64
N SER A 52 -11.20 -5.16 -6.20
CA SER A 52 -11.37 -5.55 -4.79
C SER A 52 -10.36 -4.84 -3.87
N GLU A 53 -9.09 -4.77 -4.28
CA GLU A 53 -8.04 -4.07 -3.53
C GLU A 53 -8.31 -2.56 -3.46
N MET A 54 -8.79 -1.98 -4.57
CA MET A 54 -9.19 -0.57 -4.63
C MET A 54 -10.38 -0.28 -3.71
N SER A 55 -11.38 -1.16 -3.68
CA SER A 55 -12.55 -1.03 -2.80
C SER A 55 -12.15 -1.05 -1.32
N LYS A 56 -11.24 -1.95 -0.93
CA LYS A 56 -10.64 -1.95 0.42
C LYS A 56 -9.95 -0.61 0.69
N TRP A 57 -9.07 -0.14 -0.22
CA TRP A 57 -8.38 1.14 -0.09
C TRP A 57 -9.32 2.33 0.09
N GLN A 58 -10.39 2.40 -0.70
CA GLN A 58 -11.41 3.44 -0.60
C GLN A 58 -12.15 3.40 0.74
N SER A 59 -12.39 2.22 1.29
CA SER A 59 -13.01 2.05 2.61
C SER A 59 -12.10 2.58 3.72
N GLY A 60 -10.80 2.29 3.65
CA GLY A 60 -9.81 2.86 4.57
C GLY A 60 -9.69 4.38 4.45
N LEU A 61 -9.72 4.92 3.23
CA LEU A 61 -9.74 6.37 3.00
C LEU A 61 -11.01 7.01 3.58
N ALA A 62 -12.18 6.38 3.39
CA ALA A 62 -13.43 6.87 3.93
C ALA A 62 -13.40 6.94 5.46
N LEU A 63 -12.83 5.92 6.12
CA LEU A 63 -12.60 5.93 7.56
C LEU A 63 -11.66 7.08 8.00
N HIS A 64 -10.55 7.27 7.28
CA HIS A 64 -9.61 8.36 7.55
C HIS A 64 -10.28 9.74 7.44
N LYS A 65 -11.09 9.94 6.39
CA LYS A 65 -11.89 11.16 6.19
C LYS A 65 -12.94 11.36 7.28
N ALA A 66 -13.57 10.28 7.75
CA ALA A 66 -14.55 10.35 8.84
C ALA A 66 -13.93 10.83 10.17
N TRP A 67 -12.64 10.57 10.39
CA TRP A 67 -11.86 11.14 11.49
C TRP A 67 -11.43 12.61 11.25
N GLY A 68 -11.60 13.13 10.04
CA GLY A 68 -11.22 14.49 9.65
C GLY A 68 -9.85 14.60 8.97
N GLY A 69 -9.23 13.48 8.60
CA GLY A 69 -7.95 13.47 7.87
C GLY A 69 -8.09 13.86 6.39
N ALA A 70 -7.05 14.49 5.84
CA ALA A 70 -7.01 14.89 4.43
C ALA A 70 -6.74 13.69 3.52
N GLU A 71 -7.24 13.73 2.28
CA GLU A 71 -7.04 12.63 1.34
C GLU A 71 -5.56 12.43 0.98
N GLU A 72 -4.82 13.53 0.89
CA GLU A 72 -3.41 13.59 0.56
C GLU A 72 -2.53 13.03 1.69
N GLU A 73 -3.04 12.97 2.92
CA GLU A 73 -2.36 12.42 4.09
C GLU A 73 -2.60 10.91 4.24
N PHE A 74 -3.58 10.35 3.53
CA PHE A 74 -3.87 8.93 3.55
C PHE A 74 -2.87 8.13 2.70
N PHE A 75 -1.85 7.59 3.35
CA PHE A 75 -0.80 6.83 2.67
C PHE A 75 -1.27 5.49 2.11
N GLY A 76 -2.08 4.72 2.83
CA GLY A 76 -2.46 3.37 2.40
C GLY A 76 -2.93 2.46 3.52
N LEU A 77 -3.17 1.19 3.16
CA LEU A 77 -3.61 0.17 4.11
C LEU A 77 -3.08 -1.22 3.76
N PRO A 78 -2.89 -2.09 4.77
CA PRO A 78 -2.59 -3.51 4.56
C PRO A 78 -3.77 -4.25 3.94
N LEU A 79 -3.49 -5.12 2.97
CA LEU A 79 -4.48 -6.01 2.33
C LEU A 79 -4.51 -7.40 2.97
N SER A 80 -3.49 -7.72 3.75
CA SER A 80 -3.45 -8.93 4.58
C SER A 80 -4.48 -8.80 5.69
N ASP A 81 -5.14 -9.91 6.01
CA ASP A 81 -5.51 -10.18 7.40
C ASP A 81 -4.24 -10.60 8.18
#